data_AF-A0A1J8Q504-F1
#
_entry.id   AF-A0A1J8Q504-F1
#
_cell.length_a   1.000
_cell.length_b   1.000
_cell.length_c   1.000
_cell.angle_alpha   90.00
_cell.angle_beta   90.00
_cell.angle_gamma   90.00
#
_symmetry.space_group_name_H-M   'P 1'
#
loop_
_entity.id
_entity.type
_entity.pdbx_description
1 polymer ?
#
loop_
_entity_poly.entity_id
_entity_poly.type
_entity_poly.pdbx_seq_one_letter_code
_entity_poly.pdbx_strand_id
1 'polypeptide(L)'
;MPQSLVYPLAHPNAKLAGQPKGMKAVLEESVSVWDEYTERLKGRRVAGKCQSSQKSQLRRDAERCVAAAESMGQEDTLANHKIADAELEGDQDETESATDNWCYIYKVLSLQEDFANEKPMLQHLIESRGHVCLFLPKFHCELNPSEMV
;
A
#
# COMPACT_ATOMS: atom_id res chain seq x y z
N MET A 1 -5.94 -5.76 20.60
CA MET A 1 -5.09 -6.96 20.69
C MET A 1 -4.47 -7.18 19.33
N PRO A 2 -3.19 -7.58 19.22
CA PRO A 2 -2.55 -7.78 17.93
C PRO A 2 -3.25 -8.89 17.16
N GLN A 3 -3.50 -8.67 15.87
CA GLN A 3 -4.16 -9.64 15.03
C GLN A 3 -3.27 -10.86 14.75
N SER A 4 -3.82 -12.07 14.99
CA SER A 4 -3.09 -13.31 14.69
C SER A 4 -3.11 -13.61 13.20
N LEU A 5 -1.94 -13.74 12.59
CA LEU A 5 -1.79 -14.07 11.16
C LEU A 5 -1.81 -15.59 10.88
N VAL A 6 -1.96 -16.44 11.91
CA VAL A 6 -1.98 -17.89 11.80
C VAL A 6 -3.25 -18.44 12.46
N TYR A 7 -3.88 -19.43 11.84
CA TYR A 7 -5.04 -20.09 12.44
C TYR A 7 -4.63 -20.88 13.69
N PRO A 8 -5.49 -20.92 14.73
CA PRO A 8 -5.19 -21.68 15.94
C PRO A 8 -5.04 -23.18 15.64
N LEU A 9 -4.25 -23.88 16.45
CA LEU A 9 -4.08 -25.34 16.30
C LEU A 9 -5.39 -26.11 16.52
N ALA A 10 -6.30 -25.56 17.31
CA ALA A 10 -7.64 -26.12 17.56
C ALA A 10 -8.68 -25.67 16.51
N HIS A 11 -8.26 -25.28 15.31
CA HIS A 11 -9.18 -24.80 14.27
C HIS A 11 -10.12 -25.94 13.79
N PRO A 12 -11.44 -25.69 13.64
CA PRO A 12 -12.42 -26.72 13.26
C PRO A 12 -12.06 -27.44 11.95
N ASN A 13 -11.43 -26.72 11.02
CA ASN A 13 -10.87 -27.29 9.81
C ASN A 13 -9.39 -27.66 10.01
N ALA A 14 -9.10 -28.96 10.08
CA ALA A 14 -7.76 -29.50 10.30
C ALA A 14 -6.73 -29.08 9.22
N LYS A 15 -7.17 -28.79 7.99
CA LYS A 15 -6.26 -28.32 6.93
C LYS A 15 -5.78 -26.89 7.14
N LEU A 16 -6.55 -26.09 7.87
CA LEU A 16 -6.22 -24.69 8.16
C LEU A 16 -5.51 -24.54 9.50
N ALA A 17 -5.64 -25.51 10.41
CA ALA A 17 -4.98 -25.47 11.71
C ALA A 17 -3.46 -25.24 11.59
N GLY A 18 -2.96 -24.19 12.23
CA GLY A 18 -1.54 -23.79 12.17
C GLY A 18 -1.07 -23.20 10.84
N GLN A 19 -1.96 -23.04 9.85
CA GLN A 19 -1.62 -22.42 8.56
C GLN A 19 -1.70 -20.90 8.63
N PRO A 20 -0.91 -20.17 7.82
CA PRO A 20 -1.03 -18.72 7.71
C PRO A 20 -2.38 -18.33 7.10
N LYS A 21 -2.95 -17.24 7.60
CA LYS A 21 -4.19 -16.64 7.09
C LYS A 21 -3.89 -15.79 5.86
N GLY A 22 -4.78 -15.84 4.88
CA GLY A 22 -4.78 -14.88 3.79
C GLY A 22 -5.34 -13.53 4.24
N MET A 23 -5.04 -12.47 3.50
CA MET A 23 -5.49 -11.10 3.81
C MET A 23 -7.00 -10.98 4.01
N LYS A 24 -7.80 -11.71 3.23
CA LYS A 24 -9.27 -11.72 3.38
C LYS A 24 -9.69 -12.29 4.73
N ALA A 25 -9.15 -13.44 5.13
CA ALA A 25 -9.48 -14.08 6.40
C ALA A 25 -9.04 -13.24 7.60
N VAL A 26 -7.91 -12.54 7.47
CA VAL A 26 -7.48 -11.53 8.44
C VAL A 26 -8.53 -10.40 8.51
N LEU A 27 -8.89 -9.79 7.39
CA LEU A 27 -9.86 -8.69 7.40
C LEU A 27 -11.24 -9.11 7.96
N GLU A 28 -11.70 -10.33 7.65
CA GLU A 28 -12.97 -10.90 8.14
C GLU A 28 -13.02 -11.05 9.67
N GLU A 29 -11.89 -11.24 10.34
CA GLU A 29 -11.83 -11.28 11.81
C GLU A 29 -12.01 -9.89 12.43
N SER A 30 -11.71 -8.83 11.68
CA SER A 30 -11.99 -7.45 12.06
C SER A 30 -13.42 -7.08 11.67
N VAL A 31 -14.42 -7.69 12.32
CA VAL A 31 -15.86 -7.61 11.94
C VAL A 31 -16.31 -6.19 11.57
N SER A 32 -16.04 -5.19 12.41
CA SER A 32 -16.42 -3.79 12.13
C SER A 32 -15.80 -3.23 10.85
N VAL A 33 -14.55 -3.59 10.55
CA VAL A 33 -13.84 -3.12 9.35
C VAL A 33 -14.31 -3.91 8.12
N TRP A 34 -14.57 -5.20 8.27
CA TRP A 34 -15.12 -6.03 7.20
C TRP A 34 -16.52 -5.59 6.77
N ASP A 35 -17.40 -5.30 7.72
CA ASP A 35 -18.77 -4.85 7.44
C ASP A 35 -18.75 -3.52 6.68
N GLU A 36 -17.96 -2.54 7.15
CA GLU A 36 -17.78 -1.26 6.44
C GLU A 36 -17.18 -1.44 5.04
N TYR A 37 -16.19 -2.34 4.90
CA TYR A 37 -15.57 -2.64 3.60
C TYR A 37 -16.59 -3.22 2.62
N THR A 38 -17.39 -4.19 3.07
CA THR A 38 -18.40 -4.84 2.22
C THR A 38 -19.57 -3.91 1.87
N GLU A 39 -19.99 -3.04 2.79
CA GLU A 39 -21.00 -2.02 2.53
C GLU A 39 -20.53 -1.04 1.43
N ARG A 40 -19.28 -0.56 1.54
CA ARG A 40 -18.66 0.37 0.55
C ARG A 40 -18.42 -0.29 -0.81
N LEU A 41 -18.26 -1.60 -0.87
CA LEU A 41 -18.14 -2.31 -2.13
C LEU A 41 -19.43 -2.28 -2.95
N LYS A 42 -20.60 -2.06 -2.35
CA LYS A 42 -21.91 -2.00 -3.04
C LYS A 42 -22.12 -3.18 -4.02
N GLY A 43 -21.67 -4.38 -3.64
CA GLY A 43 -21.74 -5.59 -4.48
C GLY A 43 -20.59 -5.79 -5.47
N ARG A 44 -19.58 -4.92 -5.51
CA ARG A 44 -18.34 -5.14 -6.26
C ARG A 44 -17.52 -6.29 -5.67
N ARG A 45 -16.65 -6.86 -6.50
CA ARG A 45 -15.78 -7.99 -6.15
C ARG A 45 -14.74 -7.56 -5.12
N VAL A 46 -14.55 -8.38 -4.09
CA VAL A 46 -13.46 -8.19 -3.12
C VAL A 46 -12.11 -8.31 -3.83
N ALA A 47 -11.33 -7.24 -3.86
CA ALA A 47 -10.04 -7.19 -4.50
C ALA A 47 -8.91 -7.19 -3.47
N GLY A 48 -7.89 -8.04 -3.68
CA GLY A 48 -6.69 -8.04 -2.83
C GLY A 48 -5.80 -6.81 -3.05
N LYS A 49 -5.68 -6.37 -4.31
CA LYS A 49 -4.97 -5.16 -4.78
C LYS A 49 -5.78 -4.51 -5.89
N CYS A 50 -5.80 -3.17 -5.97
CA CYS A 50 -6.43 -2.47 -7.09
C CYS A 50 -5.44 -2.23 -8.25
N GLN A 51 -5.95 -1.96 -9.45
CA GLN A 51 -5.15 -1.70 -10.65
C GLN A 51 -4.22 -0.48 -10.49
N SER A 52 -4.65 0.57 -9.78
CA SER A 52 -3.79 1.74 -9.53
C SER A 52 -2.60 1.41 -8.62
N SER A 53 -2.74 0.45 -7.70
CA SER A 53 -1.63 -0.04 -6.86
C SER A 53 -0.63 -0.92 -7.63
N GLN A 54 -1.04 -1.48 -8.78
CA GLN A 54 -0.17 -2.29 -9.66
C GLN A 54 0.65 -1.43 -10.62
N LYS A 55 0.36 -0.12 -10.74
CA LYS A 55 1.20 0.79 -11.52
C LYS A 55 2.63 0.81 -10.96
N SER A 56 3.62 0.74 -11.85
CA SER A 56 5.03 0.90 -11.50
C SER A 56 5.27 2.25 -10.83
N GLN A 57 6.31 2.34 -9.99
CA GLN A 57 6.69 3.61 -9.35
C GLN A 57 6.95 4.68 -10.41
N LEU A 58 7.69 4.33 -11.48
CA LEU A 58 7.93 5.19 -12.64
C LEU A 58 6.64 5.78 -13.23
N ARG A 59 5.61 4.95 -13.41
CA ARG A 59 4.32 5.42 -13.95
C ARG A 59 3.60 6.36 -13.00
N ARG A 60 3.61 6.06 -11.69
CA ARG A 60 3.00 6.92 -10.66
C ARG A 60 3.74 8.26 -10.52
N ASP A 61 5.06 8.25 -10.64
CA ASP A 61 5.88 9.45 -10.54
C ASP A 61 5.69 10.34 -11.78
N ALA A 62 5.60 9.74 -12.97
CA ALA A 62 5.26 10.47 -14.21
C ALA A 62 3.88 11.12 -14.12
N GLU A 63 2.85 10.39 -13.68
CA GLU A 63 1.50 10.92 -13.48
C GLU A 63 1.50 12.10 -12.48
N ARG A 64 2.31 12.02 -11.40
CA ARG A 64 2.44 13.11 -10.43
C ARG A 64 3.16 14.33 -11.00
N CYS A 65 4.22 14.13 -11.79
CA CYS A 65 4.93 15.21 -12.46
C CYS A 65 4.03 15.96 -13.44
N VAL A 66 3.20 15.24 -14.20
CA VAL A 66 2.23 15.83 -15.12
C VAL A 66 1.19 16.66 -14.36
N ALA A 67 0.56 16.10 -13.32
CA ALA A 67 -0.43 16.83 -12.52
C ALA A 67 0.16 18.08 -11.83
N ALA A 68 1.42 18.00 -11.37
CA ALA A 68 2.12 19.16 -10.80
C ALA A 68 2.32 20.26 -11.85
N ALA A 69 2.76 19.90 -13.07
CA ALA A 69 2.93 20.85 -14.17
C ALA A 69 1.61 21.51 -14.60
N GLU A 70 0.52 20.74 -14.68
CA GLU A 70 -0.83 21.24 -14.97
C GLU A 70 -1.31 22.22 -13.88
N SER A 71 -1.10 21.90 -12.60
CA SER A 71 -1.50 22.78 -11.47
C SER A 71 -0.72 24.10 -11.42
N MET A 72 0.45 24.16 -12.05
CA MET A 72 1.29 25.37 -12.12
C MET A 72 0.97 26.25 -13.33
N GLY A 73 -0.02 25.90 -14.16
CA GLY A 73 -0.47 26.71 -15.29
C GLY A 73 0.55 26.84 -16.43
N GLN A 74 1.48 25.89 -16.54
CA GLN A 74 2.40 25.81 -17.67
C GLN A 74 1.74 25.07 -18.84
N GLU A 75 0.81 25.74 -19.53
CA GLU A 75 0.16 25.17 -20.72
C GLU A 75 0.98 25.34 -22.01
N ASP A 76 2.07 26.11 -22.02
CA ASP A 76 2.67 26.52 -23.29
C ASP A 76 3.84 25.65 -23.76
N THR A 77 3.65 25.12 -24.96
CA THR A 77 4.59 24.42 -25.87
C THR A 77 4.76 22.90 -25.71
N LEU A 78 3.76 22.21 -26.26
CA LEU A 78 3.92 20.95 -26.98
C LEU A 78 5.08 21.03 -28.00
N ALA A 79 6.29 20.66 -27.60
CA ALA A 79 7.36 20.28 -28.52
C ALA A 79 7.26 18.77 -28.79
N ASN A 80 6.61 18.46 -29.92
CA ASN A 80 6.36 17.17 -30.58
C ASN A 80 7.57 16.21 -30.74
N HIS A 81 8.32 15.83 -29.69
CA HIS A 81 9.38 14.82 -29.93
C HIS A 81 9.82 13.88 -28.80
N LYS A 82 9.01 13.62 -27.76
CA LYS A 82 9.24 12.48 -26.84
C LYS A 82 7.97 11.75 -26.38
N ILE A 83 6.88 11.84 -27.14
CA ILE A 83 5.69 11.00 -26.96
C ILE A 83 5.79 9.87 -27.98
N ALA A 84 6.60 8.84 -27.69
CA ALA A 84 6.71 7.69 -28.58
C ALA A 84 6.54 6.34 -27.88
N ASP A 85 6.61 6.24 -26.55
CA ASP A 85 6.56 4.93 -25.86
C ASP A 85 5.57 4.87 -24.68
N ALA A 86 4.39 5.47 -24.84
CA ALA A 86 3.28 5.23 -23.92
C ALA A 86 1.98 5.25 -24.70
N GLU A 87 1.73 4.16 -25.43
CA GLU A 87 0.43 3.89 -26.04
C GLU A 87 -0.65 3.92 -24.95
N LEU A 88 -1.49 4.94 -25.06
CA LEU A 88 -2.77 5.07 -24.40
C LEU A 88 -3.78 4.25 -25.22
N GLU A 89 -4.11 3.05 -24.75
CA GLU A 89 -5.41 2.46 -25.04
C GLU A 89 -6.28 2.58 -23.78
N GLY A 90 -7.46 3.16 -23.99
CA GLY A 90 -8.33 3.64 -22.93
C GLY A 90 -9.23 2.58 -22.31
N ASP A 91 -9.82 2.97 -21.19
CA ASP A 91 -11.26 2.86 -21.02
C ASP A 91 -11.70 4.05 -20.17
N GLN A 92 -12.77 4.72 -20.61
CA GLN A 92 -13.40 5.82 -19.88
C GLN A 92 -14.26 5.20 -18.77
N ASP A 93 -13.83 5.36 -17.52
CA ASP A 93 -14.76 5.44 -16.40
C ASP A 93 -14.44 6.73 -15.66
N GLU A 94 -15.40 7.65 -15.73
CA GLU A 94 -15.39 8.89 -14.97
C GLU A 94 -15.53 8.57 -13.47
N THR A 95 -15.28 9.61 -12.67
CA THR A 95 -15.57 9.76 -11.25
C THR A 95 -14.70 9.01 -10.22
N GLU A 96 -13.83 9.85 -9.62
CA GLU A 96 -13.64 10.01 -8.17
C GLU A 96 -12.48 9.28 -7.46
N SER A 97 -11.70 10.13 -6.81
CA SER A 97 -10.90 9.88 -5.62
C SER A 97 -9.54 9.20 -5.81
N ALA A 98 -8.52 10.06 -5.92
CA ALA A 98 -7.12 9.71 -5.74
C ALA A 98 -6.77 9.05 -4.38
N THR A 99 -7.73 8.81 -3.48
CA THR A 99 -7.46 8.18 -2.18
C THR A 99 -8.69 7.46 -1.60
N ASP A 100 -9.41 6.63 -2.36
CA ASP A 100 -10.36 5.73 -1.69
C ASP A 100 -9.57 4.65 -0.93
N ASN A 101 -9.38 4.87 0.37
CA ASN A 101 -8.70 3.96 1.27
C ASN A 101 -9.37 2.58 1.36
N TRP A 102 -10.58 2.44 0.80
CA TRP A 102 -11.40 1.24 0.84
C TRP A 102 -11.44 0.45 -0.48
N CYS A 103 -10.61 0.79 -1.47
CA CYS A 103 -10.69 0.14 -2.78
C CYS A 103 -10.13 -1.30 -2.83
N TYR A 104 -9.31 -1.75 -1.87
CA TYR A 104 -8.78 -3.14 -1.81
C TYR A 104 -8.29 -3.53 -0.40
N ILE A 105 -8.29 -4.84 -0.11
CA ILE A 105 -7.99 -5.38 1.22
C ILE A 105 -6.63 -4.90 1.75
N TYR A 106 -5.57 -4.95 0.93
CA TYR A 106 -4.24 -4.53 1.39
C TYR A 106 -4.23 -3.09 1.93
N LYS A 107 -4.94 -2.16 1.28
CA LYS A 107 -4.97 -0.76 1.72
C LYS A 107 -5.70 -0.62 3.05
N VAL A 108 -6.83 -1.30 3.20
CA VAL A 108 -7.63 -1.29 4.43
C VAL A 108 -6.81 -1.87 5.58
N LEU A 109 -6.20 -3.05 5.40
CA LEU A 109 -5.32 -3.66 6.40
C LEU A 109 -4.13 -2.76 6.75
N SER A 110 -3.50 -2.11 5.75
CA SER A 110 -2.35 -1.22 6.02
C SER A 110 -2.67 0.01 6.87
N LEU A 111 -3.95 0.35 7.01
CA LEU A 111 -4.42 1.47 7.83
C LEU A 111 -4.91 1.02 9.21
N GLN A 112 -5.01 -0.28 9.47
CA GLN A 112 -5.33 -0.79 10.79
C GLN A 112 -4.16 -0.53 11.74
N GLU A 113 -4.49 -0.20 12.99
CA GLU A 113 -3.52 0.30 13.98
C GLU A 113 -2.40 -0.71 14.28
N ASP A 114 -2.72 -1.99 14.37
CA ASP A 114 -1.75 -3.04 14.63
C ASP A 114 -0.81 -3.28 13.46
N PHE A 115 -1.28 -3.18 12.21
CA PHE A 115 -0.41 -3.24 11.03
C PHE A 115 0.42 -1.97 10.85
N ALA A 116 -0.16 -0.79 11.07
CA ALA A 116 0.52 0.49 10.88
C ALA A 116 1.63 0.73 11.91
N ASN A 117 1.44 0.22 13.14
CA ASN A 117 2.40 0.37 14.23
C ASN A 117 3.32 -0.84 14.42
N GLU A 118 3.17 -1.90 13.63
CA GLU A 118 4.05 -3.08 13.72
C GLU A 118 5.47 -2.70 13.32
N LYS A 119 6.42 -2.92 14.24
CA LYS A 119 7.83 -2.68 13.97
C LYS A 119 8.34 -3.77 13.03
N PRO A 120 9.21 -3.43 12.05
CA PRO A 120 9.84 -4.44 11.22
C PRO A 120 10.68 -5.39 12.09
N MET A 121 10.73 -6.66 11.71
CA MET A 121 11.49 -7.70 12.43
C MET A 121 12.94 -7.29 12.70
N LEU A 122 13.55 -6.57 11.76
CA LEU A 122 14.92 -6.06 11.91
C LEU A 122 15.06 -5.06 13.07
N GLN A 123 14.07 -4.18 13.28
CA GLN A 123 14.08 -3.25 14.40
C GLN A 123 13.99 -4.01 15.74
N HIS A 124 13.11 -5.02 15.84
CA HIS A 124 13.05 -5.88 17.03
C HIS A 124 14.40 -6.56 17.32
N LEU A 125 15.08 -7.04 16.29
CA LEU A 125 16.38 -7.72 16.41
C LEU A 125 17.49 -6.80 16.93
N ILE A 126 17.47 -5.53 16.50
CA ILE A 126 18.45 -4.51 16.91
C ILE A 126 18.17 -4.05 18.35
N GLU A 127 16.91 -3.71 18.63
CA GLU A 127 16.48 -3.25 19.96
C GLU A 127 16.65 -4.33 21.03
N SER A 128 16.39 -5.61 20.71
CA SER A 128 16.58 -6.73 21.65
C SER A 128 18.05 -6.97 22.03
N ARG A 129 19.00 -6.46 21.24
CA ARG A 129 20.44 -6.44 21.59
C ARG A 129 20.87 -5.17 22.33
N GLY A 130 19.94 -4.28 22.67
CA GLY A 130 20.20 -3.03 23.37
C GLY A 130 20.69 -1.89 22.47
N HIS A 131 20.55 -2.02 21.15
CA HIS A 131 20.93 -0.97 20.19
C HIS A 131 19.72 -0.13 19.77
N VAL A 132 19.98 1.11 19.37
CA VAL A 132 18.95 2.00 18.79
C VAL A 132 18.90 1.79 17.27
N CYS A 133 17.71 1.58 16.72
CA CYS A 133 17.48 1.45 15.29
C CYS A 133 17.05 2.81 14.70
N LEU A 134 17.89 3.41 13.86
CA LEU A 134 17.60 4.67 13.17
C LEU A 134 17.21 4.41 11.71
N PHE A 135 16.05 4.93 11.28
CA PHE A 135 15.63 4.90 9.88
C PHE A 135 15.98 6.22 9.21
N LEU A 136 16.91 6.18 8.26
CA LEU A 136 17.32 7.36 7.50
C LEU A 136 16.48 7.49 6.21
N PRO A 137 16.16 8.73 5.79
CA PRO A 137 15.55 8.98 4.49
C PRO A 137 16.36 8.36 3.34
N LYS A 138 15.67 7.85 2.31
CA LYS A 138 16.33 7.30 1.13
C LYS A 138 17.01 8.42 0.34
N PHE A 139 18.22 8.16 -0.16
CA PHE A 139 19.01 9.07 -1.00
C PHE A 139 19.44 10.39 -0.34
N HIS A 140 19.60 10.37 0.98
CA HIS A 140 20.12 11.48 1.76
C HIS A 140 21.41 11.06 2.48
N CYS A 141 22.48 10.81 1.71
CA CYS A 141 23.76 10.35 2.23
C CYS A 141 24.39 11.38 3.19
N GLU A 142 24.07 12.66 3.03
CA GLU A 142 24.47 13.75 3.93
C GLU A 142 23.92 13.60 5.36
N LEU A 143 22.87 12.79 5.54
CA LEU A 143 22.30 12.47 6.85
C LEU A 143 22.86 11.18 7.46
N ASN A 144 23.73 10.46 6.73
CA ASN A 144 24.31 9.22 7.20
C ASN A 144 25.64 9.48 7.93
N PRO A 145 25.74 9.22 9.25
CA PRO A 145 26.97 9.46 10.01
C PRO A 145 28.20 8.71 9.50
N SER A 146 28.06 7.59 8.78
CA SER A 146 29.21 6.86 8.21
C SER A 146 29.87 7.56 7.02
N GLU A 147 29.15 8.45 6.34
CA GLU A 147 29.64 9.19 5.17
C GLU A 147 30.26 10.55 5.56
N MET A 148 30.17 10.93 6.84
CA MET A 148 30.67 12.20 7.38
C MET A 148 32.08 12.08 8.00
N VAL A 149 32.77 10.96 7.78
CA VAL A 149 34.09 10.63 8.35
C VAL A 149 35.22 11.04 7.41
#